data_AF-Q5EZ45-F1
#
_entry.id   AF-Q5EZ45-F1
#
_cell.length_a   1.000
_cell.length_b   1.000
_cell.length_c   1.000
_cell.angle_alpha   90.00
_cell.angle_beta   90.00
_cell.angle_gamma   90.00
#
_symmetry.space_group_name_H-M   'P 1'
#
loop_
_entity.id
_entity.type
_entity.pdbx_description
1 polymer ?
#
loop_
_entity_poly.entity_id
_entity_poly.type
_entity_poly.pdbx_seq_one_letter_code
_entity_poly.pdbx_strand_id
1 'polypeptide(L)'
;GGWWYKPEYIFNELNINSAMTAPDHNETIDLARNIAGTYEVGGYAYTGGGRRISRVEVTTDGGKHWEVAKIHQIERPTDYGMYWCWIWWSFDLKVADLVGCKEIWCRAWDESNNCQPTEPTWNLMGMGNNQVFRVKVHLVQDANGNHVFKFEHPTQPGQQEGGWMTKLSEKPDSAGFGRLLEQGQAAPKDAAPVATGFRRSRKEAKLITMEEVRKHNKEEDVWIVVNNKVYDCTEYLDLHPGGADS
;
A
#
# COMPACT_ATOMS: atom_id res chain seq x y z
N GLY A 1 -17.17 5.09 25.62
CA GLY A 1 -16.09 6.01 25.20
C GLY A 1 -14.93 5.87 26.17
N GLY A 2 -13.69 5.95 25.70
CA GLY A 2 -12.49 5.79 26.55
C GLY A 2 -11.33 5.02 25.92
N TRP A 3 -11.50 4.52 24.68
CA TRP A 3 -10.48 3.73 23.99
C TRP A 3 -9.11 4.43 23.91
N TRP A 4 -9.07 5.75 23.70
CA TRP A 4 -7.83 6.52 23.56
C TRP A 4 -7.00 6.70 24.83
N TYR A 5 -7.60 6.48 26.00
CA TYR A 5 -6.94 6.69 27.29
C TYR A 5 -6.55 5.37 27.97
N LYS A 6 -6.71 4.24 27.26
CA LYS A 6 -6.32 2.92 27.74
C LYS A 6 -4.82 2.72 27.51
N PRO A 7 -4.00 2.56 28.56
CA PRO A 7 -2.55 2.42 28.42
C PRO A 7 -2.15 1.18 27.60
N GLU A 8 -3.00 0.15 27.54
CA GLU A 8 -2.76 -1.08 26.79
C GLU A 8 -2.66 -0.86 25.27
N TYR A 9 -3.13 0.27 24.75
CA TYR A 9 -3.10 0.58 23.32
C TYR A 9 -2.00 1.58 22.93
N ILE A 10 -1.15 1.96 23.88
CA ILE A 10 0.00 2.83 23.61
C ILE A 10 1.08 2.02 22.88
N PHE A 11 1.48 2.50 21.71
CA PHE A 11 2.59 1.93 20.93
C PHE A 11 3.92 2.45 21.48
N ASN A 12 4.67 1.58 22.17
CA ASN A 12 6.03 1.90 22.65
C ASN A 12 7.08 1.19 21.80
N GLU A 13 7.03 -0.14 21.75
CA GLU A 13 7.94 -0.94 20.93
C GLU A 13 7.32 -1.24 19.56
N LEU A 14 8.14 -1.18 18.51
CA LEU A 14 7.74 -1.62 17.17
C LEU A 14 7.48 -3.13 17.14
N ASN A 15 6.51 -3.54 16.35
CA ASN A 15 6.31 -4.94 16.00
C ASN A 15 7.36 -5.40 14.97
N ILE A 16 7.48 -6.72 14.81
CA ILE A 16 8.30 -7.34 13.75
C ILE A 16 7.76 -6.93 12.38
N ASN A 17 8.64 -6.51 11.48
CA ASN A 17 8.29 -6.12 10.12
C ASN A 17 9.41 -6.46 9.13
N SER A 18 9.05 -6.66 7.87
CA SER A 18 9.96 -6.78 6.74
C SER A 18 9.28 -6.33 5.45
N ALA A 19 10.08 -5.84 4.51
CA ALA A 19 9.63 -5.43 3.19
C ALA A 19 10.69 -5.72 2.14
N MET A 20 10.25 -5.88 0.89
CA MET A 20 11.13 -6.04 -0.27
C MET A 20 11.52 -4.67 -0.85
N THR A 21 12.78 -4.55 -1.21
CA THR A 21 13.33 -3.42 -1.98
C THR A 21 13.75 -3.84 -3.38
N ALA A 22 14.03 -5.13 -3.60
CA ALA A 22 14.26 -5.71 -4.91
C ALA A 22 13.37 -6.94 -5.08
N PRO A 23 12.60 -7.07 -6.17
CA PRO A 23 12.60 -6.20 -7.34
C PRO A 23 11.92 -4.85 -7.12
N ASP A 24 12.32 -3.84 -7.89
CA ASP A 24 11.71 -2.51 -7.92
C ASP A 24 10.30 -2.56 -8.52
N HIS A 25 9.48 -1.57 -8.18
CA HIS A 25 8.18 -1.45 -8.82
C HIS A 25 8.33 -1.13 -10.31
N ASN A 26 7.60 -1.86 -11.15
CA ASN A 26 7.70 -1.88 -12.61
C ASN A 26 9.03 -2.41 -13.17
N GLU A 27 9.93 -2.95 -12.34
CA GLU A 27 11.09 -3.66 -12.84
C GLU A 27 10.65 -4.85 -13.70
N THR A 28 11.44 -5.14 -14.74
CA THR A 28 11.18 -6.24 -15.66
C THR A 28 12.37 -7.17 -15.80
N ILE A 29 12.11 -8.48 -15.77
CA ILE A 29 13.09 -9.53 -16.08
C ILE A 29 12.64 -10.24 -17.36
N ASP A 30 13.51 -10.27 -18.37
CA ASP A 30 13.27 -11.02 -19.61
C ASP A 30 13.27 -12.53 -19.33
N LEU A 31 12.16 -13.20 -19.69
CA LEU A 31 11.97 -14.62 -19.43
C LEU A 31 12.99 -15.45 -20.21
N ALA A 32 13.09 -15.28 -21.52
CA ALA A 32 13.88 -16.14 -22.38
C ALA A 32 15.38 -16.04 -22.08
N ARG A 33 15.87 -14.84 -21.76
CA ARG A 33 17.27 -14.58 -21.46
C ARG A 33 17.68 -15.05 -20.08
N ASN A 34 16.78 -15.00 -19.11
CA ASN A 34 17.12 -15.23 -17.70
C ASN A 34 16.56 -16.51 -17.09
N ILE A 35 15.78 -17.32 -17.83
CA ILE A 35 15.09 -18.51 -17.29
C ILE A 35 16.02 -19.50 -16.56
N ALA A 36 17.27 -19.65 -17.03
CA ALA A 36 18.26 -20.55 -16.44
C ALA A 36 19.04 -19.93 -15.26
N GLY A 37 18.85 -18.63 -15.00
CA GLY A 37 19.56 -17.87 -14.00
C GLY A 37 18.76 -17.66 -12.71
N THR A 38 19.37 -16.89 -11.81
CA THR A 38 18.77 -16.42 -10.57
C THR A 38 18.62 -14.91 -10.59
N TYR A 39 17.68 -14.42 -9.78
CA TYR A 39 17.47 -13.02 -9.48
C TYR A 39 17.61 -12.83 -7.97
N GLU A 40 18.43 -11.87 -7.54
CA GLU A 40 18.60 -11.57 -6.12
C GLU A 40 17.43 -10.72 -5.62
N VAL A 41 16.46 -11.36 -4.97
CA VAL A 41 15.40 -10.68 -4.23
C VAL A 41 16.02 -10.13 -2.95
N GLY A 42 15.68 -8.90 -2.58
CA GLY A 42 16.29 -8.24 -1.43
C GLY A 42 15.34 -7.33 -0.69
N GLY A 43 15.67 -7.04 0.56
CA GLY A 43 14.88 -6.17 1.40
C GLY A 43 15.50 -5.92 2.76
N TYR A 44 14.69 -5.34 3.65
CA TYR A 44 15.07 -5.10 5.03
C TYR A 44 14.07 -5.73 6.00
N ALA A 45 14.50 -5.90 7.25
CA ALA A 45 13.65 -6.33 8.37
C ALA A 45 14.04 -5.62 9.67
N TYR A 46 13.07 -5.38 10.54
CA TYR A 46 13.28 -4.77 11.86
C TYR A 46 12.26 -5.28 12.88
N THR A 47 12.56 -5.11 14.16
CA THR A 47 11.64 -5.36 15.28
C THR A 47 11.97 -4.37 16.41
N GLY A 48 11.01 -4.10 17.29
CA GLY A 48 11.20 -3.21 18.44
C GLY A 48 11.87 -3.90 19.63
N GLY A 49 12.01 -3.16 20.73
CA GLY A 49 12.52 -3.67 22.00
C GLY A 49 13.96 -4.19 21.95
N GLY A 50 14.71 -3.84 20.90
CA GLY A 50 16.08 -4.26 20.67
C GLY A 50 16.25 -5.76 20.44
N ARG A 51 15.17 -6.44 20.03
CA ARG A 51 15.19 -7.87 19.73
C ARG A 51 15.95 -8.16 18.44
N ARG A 52 16.62 -9.31 18.39
CA ARG A 52 17.28 -9.78 17.17
C ARG A 52 16.28 -10.33 16.14
N ILE A 53 16.48 -10.00 14.86
CA ILE A 53 15.85 -10.73 13.75
C ILE A 53 16.48 -12.12 13.63
N SER A 54 15.69 -13.17 13.83
CA SER A 54 16.17 -14.55 13.87
C SER A 54 16.20 -15.20 12.48
N ARG A 55 15.21 -14.90 11.62
CA ARG A 55 15.14 -15.35 10.23
C ARG A 55 14.26 -14.43 9.38
N VAL A 56 14.54 -14.43 8.08
CA VAL A 56 13.66 -13.88 7.04
C VAL A 56 13.35 -15.01 6.07
N GLU A 57 12.09 -15.12 5.65
CA GLU A 57 11.60 -16.18 4.80
C GLU A 57 10.92 -15.60 3.57
N VAL A 58 11.10 -16.27 2.43
CA VAL A 58 10.50 -15.92 1.13
C VAL A 58 9.66 -17.10 0.62
N THR A 59 8.56 -16.79 -0.06
CA THR A 59 7.71 -17.77 -0.73
C THR A 59 7.25 -17.25 -2.08
N THR A 60 7.07 -18.15 -3.04
CA THR A 60 6.56 -17.88 -4.40
C THR A 60 5.29 -18.67 -4.72
N ASP A 61 4.76 -19.42 -3.75
CA ASP A 61 3.62 -20.33 -3.93
C ASP A 61 2.41 -20.01 -3.04
N GLY A 62 2.34 -18.76 -2.57
CA GLY A 62 1.27 -18.27 -1.71
C GLY A 62 1.39 -18.73 -0.26
N GLY A 63 2.62 -18.96 0.21
CA GLY A 63 2.90 -19.32 1.60
C GLY A 63 2.70 -20.77 1.96
N LYS A 64 2.66 -21.68 0.98
CA LYS A 64 2.62 -23.14 1.22
C LYS A 64 4.00 -23.64 1.62
N HIS A 65 5.05 -23.17 0.93
CA HIS A 65 6.44 -23.45 1.25
C HIS A 65 7.20 -22.14 1.45
N TRP A 66 8.16 -22.16 2.38
CA TRP A 66 8.96 -21.00 2.75
C TRP A 66 10.44 -21.38 2.71
N GLU A 67 11.24 -20.52 2.12
CA GLU A 67 12.69 -20.66 2.02
C GLU A 67 13.39 -19.56 2.82
N VAL A 68 14.50 -19.89 3.47
CA VAL A 68 15.22 -18.97 4.35
C VAL A 68 16.14 -18.07 3.54
N ALA A 69 15.98 -16.76 3.69
CA ALA A 69 16.85 -15.75 3.10
C ALA A 69 18.15 -15.59 3.89
N LYS A 70 19.19 -15.10 3.22
CA LYS A 70 20.46 -14.73 3.86
C LYS A 70 20.30 -13.38 4.56
N ILE A 71 20.59 -13.34 5.86
CA ILE A 71 20.61 -12.10 6.65
C ILE A 71 22.00 -11.45 6.55
N HIS A 72 22.02 -10.17 6.22
CA HIS A 72 23.20 -9.31 6.23
C HIS A 72 23.10 -8.33 7.40
N GLN A 73 23.66 -8.73 8.53
CA GLN A 73 23.71 -7.90 9.72
C GLN A 73 24.99 -7.06 9.72
N ILE A 74 24.82 -5.75 9.55
CA ILE A 74 25.94 -4.79 9.53
C ILE A 74 26.25 -4.29 10.94
N GLU A 75 25.23 -3.89 11.69
CA GLU A 75 25.39 -3.34 13.04
C GLU A 75 25.64 -4.43 14.08
N ARG A 76 26.56 -4.17 15.01
CA ARG A 76 26.85 -5.09 16.12
C ARG A 76 25.83 -4.87 17.24
N PRO A 77 25.49 -5.92 18.01
CA PRO A 77 24.68 -5.71 19.21
C PRO A 77 25.42 -4.79 20.19
N THR A 78 24.65 -4.11 21.05
CA THR A 78 25.23 -3.39 22.19
C THR A 78 25.90 -4.36 23.17
N ASP A 79 26.63 -3.83 24.15
CA ASP A 79 27.25 -4.63 25.21
C ASP A 79 26.24 -5.48 26.02
N TYR A 80 24.95 -5.12 25.97
CA TYR A 80 23.85 -5.85 26.60
C TYR A 80 23.13 -6.82 25.65
N GLY A 81 23.65 -7.02 24.44
CA GLY A 81 23.04 -7.92 23.45
C GLY A 81 21.83 -7.32 22.71
N MET A 82 21.67 -6.00 22.69
CA MET A 82 20.52 -5.35 22.06
C MET A 82 20.77 -5.00 20.58
N TYR A 83 19.76 -5.21 19.73
CA TYR A 83 19.79 -4.98 18.28
C TYR A 83 18.84 -3.84 17.91
N TRP A 84 19.37 -2.62 17.79
CA TRP A 84 18.54 -1.43 17.54
C TRP A 84 18.38 -1.06 16.08
N CYS A 85 19.22 -1.61 15.20
CA CYS A 85 19.19 -1.34 13.77
C CYS A 85 18.48 -2.46 13.01
N TRP A 86 17.84 -2.07 11.90
CA TRP A 86 17.36 -3.02 10.91
C TRP A 86 18.49 -3.90 10.36
N ILE A 87 18.11 -4.99 9.70
CA ILE A 87 19.02 -5.81 8.90
C ILE A 87 18.61 -5.74 7.44
N TRP A 88 19.57 -6.01 6.56
CA TRP A 88 19.30 -6.30 5.16
C TRP A 88 19.22 -7.82 4.97
N TRP A 89 18.50 -8.26 3.96
CA TRP A 89 18.44 -9.67 3.58
C TRP A 89 18.45 -9.82 2.05
N SER A 90 18.96 -10.96 1.57
CA SER A 90 18.85 -11.34 0.17
C SER A 90 18.50 -12.81 -0.02
N PHE A 91 17.87 -13.13 -1.15
CA PHE A 91 17.43 -14.46 -1.53
C PHE A 91 17.63 -14.67 -3.03
N ASP A 92 18.38 -15.71 -3.40
CA ASP A 92 18.65 -16.08 -4.77
C ASP A 92 17.44 -16.84 -5.37
N LEU A 93 16.50 -16.09 -5.95
CA LEU A 93 15.30 -16.65 -6.55
C LEU A 93 15.62 -17.20 -7.95
N LYS A 94 15.29 -18.46 -8.23
CA LYS A 94 15.39 -18.98 -9.61
C LYS A 94 14.32 -18.33 -10.47
N VAL A 95 14.70 -17.79 -11.62
CA VAL A 95 13.75 -17.15 -12.55
C VAL A 95 12.72 -18.16 -13.05
N ALA A 96 13.08 -19.44 -13.13
CA ALA A 96 12.14 -20.53 -13.44
C ALA A 96 10.98 -20.63 -12.44
N ASP A 97 11.20 -20.34 -11.16
CA ASP A 97 10.17 -20.43 -10.12
C ASP A 97 9.15 -19.28 -10.23
N LEU A 98 9.44 -18.24 -11.04
CA LEU A 98 8.47 -17.20 -11.39
C LEU A 98 7.42 -17.67 -12.40
N VAL A 99 7.66 -18.77 -13.12
CA VAL A 99 6.68 -19.32 -14.06
C VAL A 99 5.47 -19.86 -13.29
N GLY A 100 4.35 -19.16 -13.38
CA GLY A 100 3.13 -19.48 -12.64
C GLY A 100 3.04 -18.83 -11.26
N CYS A 101 4.14 -18.26 -10.75
CA CYS A 101 4.13 -17.41 -9.56
C CYS A 101 3.22 -16.20 -9.77
N LYS A 102 2.37 -15.92 -8.79
CA LYS A 102 1.49 -14.74 -8.79
C LYS A 102 2.05 -13.63 -7.92
N GLU A 103 2.70 -14.00 -6.84
CA GLU A 103 3.20 -13.09 -5.82
C GLU A 103 4.46 -13.67 -5.18
N ILE A 104 5.46 -12.82 -4.97
CA ILE A 104 6.57 -13.09 -4.07
C ILE A 104 6.19 -12.50 -2.72
N TRP A 105 6.33 -13.26 -1.65
CA TRP A 105 6.08 -12.76 -0.30
C TRP A 105 7.36 -12.81 0.53
N CYS A 106 7.52 -11.87 1.47
CA CYS A 106 8.53 -11.96 2.51
C CYS A 106 7.93 -11.77 3.91
N ARG A 107 8.52 -12.47 4.89
CA ARG A 107 8.21 -12.29 6.31
C ARG A 107 9.43 -12.47 7.18
N ALA A 108 9.46 -11.78 8.31
CA ALA A 108 10.53 -11.93 9.31
C ALA A 108 10.01 -12.55 10.62
N TRP A 109 10.96 -13.14 11.35
CA TRP A 109 10.79 -13.61 12.72
C TRP A 109 11.83 -12.96 13.62
N ASP A 110 11.46 -12.66 14.87
CA ASP A 110 12.42 -12.23 15.90
C ASP A 110 12.84 -13.38 16.83
N GLU A 111 13.76 -13.10 17.75
CA GLU A 111 14.26 -14.06 18.74
C GLU A 111 13.23 -14.47 19.80
N SER A 112 12.14 -13.71 19.95
CA SER A 112 10.99 -14.09 20.77
C SER A 112 9.99 -14.96 20.01
N ASN A 113 10.32 -15.37 18.78
CA ASN A 113 9.46 -16.11 17.85
C ASN A 113 8.18 -15.36 17.44
N ASN A 114 8.17 -14.02 17.49
CA ASN A 114 7.11 -13.26 16.87
C ASN A 114 7.27 -13.30 15.35
N CYS A 115 6.18 -13.58 14.63
CA CYS A 115 6.11 -13.61 13.17
C CYS A 115 5.10 -12.59 12.67
N GLN A 116 5.35 -12.02 11.48
CA GLN A 116 4.35 -11.21 10.78
C GLN A 116 3.09 -12.02 10.46
N PRO A 117 1.88 -11.45 10.62
CA PRO A 117 0.63 -12.09 10.22
C PRO A 117 0.49 -12.12 8.69
N THR A 118 -0.16 -13.14 8.14
CA THR A 118 -0.42 -13.21 6.68
C THR A 118 -1.41 -12.15 6.22
N GLU A 119 -2.44 -11.90 7.02
CA GLU A 119 -3.52 -10.96 6.71
C GLU A 119 -3.38 -9.64 7.49
N PRO A 120 -3.91 -8.52 6.97
CA PRO A 120 -3.74 -7.23 7.61
C PRO A 120 -4.56 -7.14 8.90
N THR A 121 -3.95 -6.62 9.96
CA THR A 121 -4.67 -6.21 11.17
C THR A 121 -5.03 -4.73 11.05
N TRP A 122 -6.23 -4.45 10.54
CA TRP A 122 -6.70 -3.08 10.36
C TRP A 122 -6.98 -2.41 11.71
N ASN A 123 -6.62 -1.13 11.81
CA ASN A 123 -7.03 -0.26 12.90
C ASN A 123 -7.29 1.15 12.37
N LEU A 124 -8.03 1.93 13.17
CA LEU A 124 -8.50 3.27 12.81
C LEU A 124 -7.38 4.23 12.37
N MET A 125 -6.18 4.10 12.95
CA MET A 125 -5.05 4.98 12.66
C MET A 125 -4.16 4.46 11.52
N GLY A 126 -4.41 3.25 11.01
CA GLY A 126 -3.53 2.58 10.05
C GLY A 126 -2.11 2.31 10.56
N MET A 127 -1.90 2.33 11.88
CA MET A 127 -0.57 2.21 12.50
C MET A 127 -0.19 0.74 12.71
N GLY A 128 1.12 0.46 12.77
CA GLY A 128 1.62 -0.89 13.07
C GLY A 128 1.29 -1.95 12.02
N ASN A 129 1.01 -1.55 10.77
CA ASN A 129 0.80 -2.52 9.69
C ASN A 129 2.09 -3.32 9.44
N ASN A 130 2.03 -4.61 9.73
CA ASN A 130 3.16 -5.52 9.59
C ASN A 130 2.78 -6.85 8.94
N GLN A 131 1.72 -6.89 8.14
CA GLN A 131 1.41 -8.11 7.40
C GLN A 131 2.58 -8.51 6.49
N VAL A 132 2.61 -9.79 6.11
CA VAL A 132 3.53 -10.30 5.09
C VAL A 132 3.54 -9.37 3.87
N PHE A 133 4.71 -8.89 3.47
CA PHE A 133 4.85 -7.97 2.35
C PHE A 133 4.81 -8.74 1.04
N ARG A 134 3.98 -8.31 0.08
CA ARG A 134 3.69 -9.05 -1.16
C ARG A 134 3.96 -8.19 -2.40
N VAL A 135 4.78 -8.70 -3.31
CA VAL A 135 5.02 -8.13 -4.64
C VAL A 135 4.33 -9.00 -5.67
N LYS A 136 3.44 -8.41 -6.48
CA LYS A 136 2.77 -9.12 -7.58
C LYS A 136 3.72 -9.32 -8.75
N VAL A 137 3.61 -10.48 -9.38
CA VAL A 137 4.36 -10.86 -10.58
C VAL A 137 3.40 -10.96 -11.75
N HIS A 138 3.66 -10.19 -12.79
CA HIS A 138 2.87 -10.18 -14.02
C HIS A 138 3.71 -10.71 -15.17
N LEU A 139 3.19 -11.69 -15.91
CA LEU A 139 3.80 -12.10 -17.18
C LEU A 139 3.18 -11.26 -18.31
N VAL A 140 3.96 -10.36 -18.89
CA VAL A 140 3.52 -9.41 -19.92
C VAL A 140 4.44 -9.45 -21.14
N GLN A 141 4.00 -8.90 -22.26
CA GLN A 141 4.88 -8.64 -23.41
C GLN A 141 5.42 -7.22 -23.35
N ASP A 142 6.72 -7.05 -23.60
CA ASP A 142 7.34 -5.74 -23.77
C ASP A 142 7.00 -5.13 -25.15
N ALA A 143 7.46 -3.91 -25.41
CA ALA A 143 7.24 -3.23 -26.69
C ALA A 143 7.86 -3.96 -27.90
N ASN A 144 8.80 -4.89 -27.67
CA ASN A 144 9.47 -5.68 -28.69
C ASN A 144 8.84 -7.06 -28.87
N GLY A 145 7.78 -7.39 -28.12
CA GLY A 145 7.11 -8.69 -28.13
C GLY A 145 7.77 -9.78 -27.28
N ASN A 146 8.82 -9.45 -26.51
CA ASN A 146 9.44 -10.38 -25.58
C ASN A 146 8.57 -10.56 -24.33
N HIS A 147 8.50 -11.79 -23.84
CA HIS A 147 7.83 -12.07 -22.57
C HIS A 147 8.74 -11.67 -21.40
N VAL A 148 8.22 -10.83 -20.51
CA VAL A 148 8.93 -10.36 -19.32
C VAL A 148 8.07 -10.59 -18.08
N PHE A 149 8.73 -10.90 -16.97
CA PHE A 149 8.12 -10.76 -15.64
C PHE A 149 8.20 -9.31 -15.23
N LYS A 150 7.06 -8.70 -14.89
CA LYS A 150 6.96 -7.34 -14.37
C LYS A 150 6.51 -7.38 -12.92
N PHE A 151 7.19 -6.64 -12.06
CA PHE A 151 6.92 -6.62 -10.62
C PHE A 151 6.09 -5.41 -10.20
N GLU A 152 5.14 -5.62 -9.31
CA GLU A 152 4.24 -4.58 -8.80
C GLU A 152 4.18 -4.63 -7.26
N HIS A 153 4.74 -3.62 -6.61
CA HIS A 153 4.61 -3.40 -5.16
C HIS A 153 3.17 -3.09 -4.72
N PRO A 154 2.80 -3.21 -3.43
CA PRO A 154 1.44 -2.91 -2.95
C PRO A 154 0.96 -1.50 -3.25
N THR A 155 1.81 -0.51 -2.98
CA THR A 155 1.54 0.93 -3.15
C THR A 155 2.81 1.64 -3.60
N GLN A 156 2.66 2.86 -4.11
CA GLN A 156 3.77 3.79 -4.34
C GLN A 156 3.90 4.79 -3.17
N PRO A 157 5.09 5.35 -2.91
CA PRO A 157 5.28 6.31 -1.82
C PRO A 157 4.67 7.67 -2.13
N GLY A 158 4.13 8.32 -1.10
CA GLY A 158 3.58 9.67 -1.19
C GLY A 158 2.30 9.74 -2.02
N GLN A 159 2.27 10.66 -2.99
CA GLN A 159 1.11 10.91 -3.87
C GLN A 159 1.23 10.20 -5.23
N GLN A 160 2.21 9.31 -5.38
CA GLN A 160 2.39 8.55 -6.62
C GLN A 160 1.27 7.52 -6.79
N GLU A 161 0.80 7.38 -8.02
CA GLU A 161 -0.19 6.38 -8.39
C GLU A 161 0.46 5.04 -8.73
N GLY A 162 -0.28 3.95 -8.53
CA GLY A 162 0.15 2.61 -8.88
C GLY A 162 0.25 1.69 -7.67
N GLY A 163 0.75 0.48 -7.93
CA GLY A 163 0.73 -0.61 -6.98
C GLY A 163 -0.61 -1.35 -6.99
N TRP A 164 -0.57 -2.63 -6.67
CA TRP A 164 -1.72 -3.49 -6.88
C TRP A 164 -2.88 -3.22 -5.91
N MET A 165 -2.65 -2.56 -4.77
CA MET A 165 -3.70 -2.17 -3.83
C MET A 165 -4.46 -0.89 -4.23
N THR A 166 -4.06 -0.19 -5.29
CA THR A 166 -4.71 1.06 -5.73
C THR A 166 -5.76 0.88 -6.83
N LYS A 167 -5.86 -0.32 -7.43
CA LYS A 167 -6.86 -0.61 -8.47
C LYS A 167 -8.25 -0.67 -7.84
N LEU A 168 -9.09 0.33 -8.13
CA LEU A 168 -10.45 0.48 -7.58
C LEU A 168 -11.42 -0.64 -7.99
N SER A 169 -11.12 -1.41 -9.04
CA SER A 169 -12.06 -2.31 -9.70
C SER A 169 -12.57 -3.49 -8.84
N GLU A 170 -12.08 -3.65 -7.62
CA GLU A 170 -12.47 -4.72 -6.70
C GLU A 170 -12.72 -4.24 -5.25
N LYS A 171 -12.65 -2.92 -4.99
CA LYS A 171 -12.97 -2.39 -3.66
C LYS A 171 -14.50 -2.20 -3.56
N PRO A 172 -15.19 -2.76 -2.57
CA PRO A 172 -16.53 -2.30 -2.25
C PRO A 172 -16.46 -0.79 -1.97
N ASP A 173 -17.49 -0.04 -2.36
CA ASP A 173 -17.65 1.36 -1.98
C ASP A 173 -17.33 1.46 -0.48
N SER A 174 -16.26 2.18 -0.15
CA SER A 174 -15.75 2.20 1.22
C SER A 174 -16.86 2.67 2.16
N ALA A 175 -17.23 1.83 3.11
CA ALA A 175 -18.03 2.28 4.24
C ALA A 175 -17.17 3.22 5.09
N GLY A 176 -17.37 4.52 4.92
CA GLY A 176 -16.85 5.57 5.81
C GLY A 176 -15.73 6.40 5.19
N PHE A 177 -16.09 7.61 4.75
CA PHE A 177 -15.42 8.90 5.00
C PHE A 177 -16.05 9.92 4.03
N GLY A 178 -17.20 10.48 4.43
CA GLY A 178 -17.90 11.52 3.66
C GLY A 178 -18.51 11.03 2.33
N ARG A 179 -19.76 11.41 2.07
CA ARG A 179 -20.37 11.18 0.76
C ARG A 179 -19.73 12.13 -0.24
N LEU A 180 -18.87 11.63 -1.11
CA LEU A 180 -18.35 12.38 -2.26
C LEU A 180 -19.53 12.80 -3.16
N LEU A 181 -19.81 14.09 -3.23
CA LEU A 181 -20.73 14.66 -4.22
C LEU A 181 -19.95 14.89 -5.53
N GLU A 182 -19.69 13.79 -6.25
CA GLU A 182 -19.11 13.59 -7.61
C GLU A 182 -18.18 14.63 -8.27
N GLN A 183 -17.21 14.11 -9.02
CA GLN A 183 -16.27 14.83 -9.89
C GLN A 183 -16.64 14.65 -11.37
N GLY A 184 -16.80 15.75 -12.12
CA GLY A 184 -16.75 15.73 -13.58
C GLY A 184 -15.31 15.60 -14.06
N GLN A 185 -15.04 14.71 -15.02
CA GLN A 185 -13.74 14.60 -15.69
C GLN A 185 -13.37 15.93 -16.36
N ALA A 186 -12.23 16.51 -15.99
CA ALA A 186 -11.57 17.52 -16.82
C ALA A 186 -10.77 16.78 -17.90
N ALA A 187 -11.13 17.01 -19.16
CA ALA A 187 -10.42 16.46 -20.31
C ALA A 187 -8.99 17.04 -20.43
N PRO A 188 -8.02 16.29 -21.01
CA PRO A 188 -6.69 16.82 -21.31
C PRO A 188 -6.77 17.90 -22.39
N LYS A 189 -5.91 18.92 -22.27
CA LYS A 189 -5.67 19.91 -23.33
C LYS A 189 -4.89 19.24 -24.46
N ASP A 190 -5.50 19.10 -25.64
CA ASP A 190 -5.10 19.82 -26.87
C ASP A 190 -5.84 19.31 -28.13
N ALA A 191 -6.12 20.27 -29.02
CA ALA A 191 -6.63 20.20 -30.40
C ALA A 191 -8.13 19.86 -30.64
N ALA A 192 -8.79 20.74 -31.40
CA ALA A 192 -10.13 20.59 -32.01
C ALA A 192 -10.00 20.44 -33.54
N PRO A 193 -11.07 20.18 -34.33
CA PRO A 193 -12.38 19.55 -34.10
C PRO A 193 -12.59 18.31 -35.04
N VAL A 194 -13.66 17.50 -35.06
CA VAL A 194 -15.06 17.73 -35.52
C VAL A 194 -15.84 16.39 -35.36
N ALA A 195 -17.10 16.46 -34.87
CA ALA A 195 -18.32 15.62 -35.10
C ALA A 195 -18.23 14.06 -35.14
N THR A 196 -19.17 13.23 -34.68
CA THR A 196 -20.52 13.35 -34.10
C THR A 196 -20.95 11.98 -33.58
N GLY A 197 -21.71 11.96 -32.47
CA GLY A 197 -22.83 11.02 -32.27
C GLY A 197 -22.55 9.75 -31.45
N PHE A 198 -23.08 9.70 -30.22
CA PHE A 198 -24.24 8.86 -29.85
C PHE A 198 -24.69 9.24 -28.43
N ARG A 199 -25.91 9.76 -28.29
CA ARG A 199 -26.53 10.17 -27.02
C ARG A 199 -27.15 8.96 -26.31
N ARG A 200 -26.79 8.74 -25.04
CA ARG A 200 -27.65 8.12 -24.03
C ARG A 200 -27.82 9.10 -22.87
N SER A 201 -29.06 9.26 -22.41
CA SER A 201 -29.48 10.16 -21.33
C SER A 201 -28.65 9.92 -20.06
N ARG A 202 -27.84 10.91 -19.68
CA ARG A 202 -27.09 10.97 -18.43
C ARG A 202 -27.86 11.92 -17.51
N LYS A 203 -28.21 11.49 -16.30
CA LYS A 203 -28.67 12.40 -15.23
C LYS A 203 -27.69 13.55 -15.14
N GLU A 204 -28.16 14.78 -15.30
CA GLU A 204 -27.32 15.97 -15.26
C GLU A 204 -26.62 16.06 -13.90
N ALA A 205 -25.29 16.07 -13.92
CA ALA A 205 -24.50 16.39 -12.74
C ALA A 205 -24.76 17.85 -12.36
N LYS A 206 -25.23 18.08 -11.13
CA LYS A 206 -25.57 19.42 -10.65
C LYS A 206 -24.28 20.19 -10.38
N LEU A 207 -23.99 21.20 -11.20
CA LEU A 207 -22.89 22.12 -10.98
C LEU A 207 -23.18 22.98 -9.75
N ILE A 208 -22.34 22.87 -8.72
CA ILE A 208 -22.39 23.72 -7.53
C ILE A 208 -21.45 24.89 -7.75
N THR A 209 -21.99 26.11 -7.80
CA THR A 209 -21.18 27.32 -7.96
C THR A 209 -20.58 27.74 -6.62
N MET A 210 -19.51 28.53 -6.65
CA MET A 210 -18.97 29.12 -5.42
C MET A 210 -19.97 30.07 -4.73
N GLU A 211 -20.93 30.62 -5.48
CA GLU A 211 -22.04 31.39 -4.88
C GLU A 211 -22.98 30.48 -4.08
N GLU A 212 -23.20 29.25 -4.52
CA GLU A 212 -23.98 28.26 -3.79
C GLU A 212 -23.22 27.81 -2.54
N VAL A 213 -21.94 27.45 -2.68
CA VAL A 213 -21.09 27.07 -1.53
C VAL A 213 -21.09 28.15 -0.44
N ARG A 214 -21.04 29.43 -0.82
CA ARG A 214 -21.06 30.56 0.12
C ARG A 214 -22.33 30.65 0.97
N LYS A 215 -23.44 30.03 0.56
CA LYS A 215 -24.68 29.98 1.35
C LYS A 215 -24.58 29.02 2.53
N HIS A 216 -23.69 28.03 2.44
CA HIS A 216 -23.43 27.01 3.45
C HIS A 216 -22.28 27.47 4.35
N ASN A 217 -22.58 28.43 5.22
CA ASN A 217 -21.62 29.13 6.08
C ASN A 217 -22.02 29.16 7.55
N LYS A 218 -22.83 28.19 7.99
CA LYS A 218 -23.32 28.07 9.37
C LYS A 218 -22.68 26.86 10.05
N GLU A 219 -22.69 26.87 11.37
CA GLU A 219 -22.11 25.81 12.20
C GLU A 219 -22.79 24.46 11.96
N GLU A 220 -24.08 24.45 11.64
CA GLU A 220 -24.87 23.25 11.37
C GLU A 220 -25.06 22.98 9.87
N ASP A 221 -24.27 23.63 9.01
CA ASP A 221 -24.36 23.55 7.54
C ASP A 221 -22.99 23.83 6.93
N VAL A 222 -22.10 22.84 7.01
CA VAL A 222 -20.66 22.99 6.73
C VAL A 222 -20.28 22.30 5.44
N TRP A 223 -20.03 23.12 4.42
CA TRP A 223 -19.52 22.65 3.14
C TRP A 223 -18.07 23.08 2.97
N ILE A 224 -17.20 22.14 2.59
CA ILE A 224 -15.78 22.43 2.33
C ILE A 224 -15.46 22.23 0.85
N VAL A 225 -14.53 23.04 0.34
CA VAL A 225 -14.03 22.91 -1.03
C VAL A 225 -12.59 22.41 -0.98
N VAL A 226 -12.36 21.20 -1.50
CA VAL A 226 -11.02 20.61 -1.61
C VAL A 226 -10.80 20.17 -3.05
N ASN A 227 -9.76 20.68 -3.70
CA ASN A 227 -9.40 20.35 -5.08
C ASN A 227 -10.57 20.53 -6.07
N ASN A 228 -11.26 21.67 -6.01
CA ASN A 228 -12.44 22.02 -6.83
C ASN A 228 -13.63 21.06 -6.68
N LYS A 229 -13.72 20.33 -5.57
CA LYS A 229 -14.88 19.51 -5.20
C LYS A 229 -15.52 20.07 -3.94
N VAL A 230 -16.84 20.03 -3.89
CA VAL A 230 -17.62 20.46 -2.72
C VAL A 230 -18.02 19.21 -1.93
N TYR A 231 -17.73 19.21 -0.64
CA TYR A 231 -18.11 18.15 0.29
C TYR A 231 -19.07 18.74 1.32
N ASP A 232 -20.19 18.06 1.55
CA ASP A 232 -21.05 18.33 2.68
C ASP A 232 -20.52 17.53 3.89
N CYS A 233 -20.05 18.25 4.90
CA CYS A 233 -19.48 17.70 6.11
C CYS A 233 -20.39 17.91 7.33
N THR A 234 -21.63 18.33 7.13
CA THR A 234 -22.57 18.68 8.21
C THR A 234 -22.76 17.54 9.22
N GLU A 235 -22.98 16.32 8.74
CA GLU A 235 -23.13 15.14 9.62
C GLU A 235 -21.82 14.71 10.30
N TYR A 236 -20.68 15.22 9.84
CA TYR A 236 -19.36 14.83 10.36
C TYR A 236 -18.91 15.66 11.56
N LEU A 237 -19.45 16.87 11.76
CA LEU A 237 -19.08 17.74 12.88
C LEU A 237 -19.36 17.07 14.23
N ASP A 238 -20.53 16.45 14.37
CA ASP A 238 -20.93 15.71 15.57
C ASP A 238 -20.08 14.44 15.81
N LEU A 239 -19.43 13.94 14.77
CA LEU A 239 -18.60 12.74 14.79
C LEU A 239 -17.09 13.05 14.84
N HIS A 240 -16.72 14.34 14.79
CA HIS A 240 -15.33 14.75 14.80
C HIS A 240 -14.73 14.55 16.21
N PRO A 241 -13.59 13.83 16.34
CA PRO A 241 -13.04 13.45 17.65
C PRO A 241 -12.60 14.62 18.54
N GLY A 242 -12.54 15.85 18.01
CA GLY A 242 -12.27 17.07 18.78
C GLY A 242 -13.52 17.89 19.18
N GLY A 243 -14.72 17.46 18.80
CA GLY A 243 -15.97 18.20 19.04
C GLY A 243 -16.16 19.42 18.11
N ALA A 244 -17.30 20.11 18.25
CA ALA A 244 -17.65 21.28 17.43
C ALA A 244 -16.75 22.51 17.65
N ASP A 245 -15.99 22.54 18.76
CA ASP A 245 -15.09 23.63 19.14
C ASP A 245 -13.63 23.47 18.62
N SER A 246 -13.37 22.55 17.68
CA SER A 246 -12.03 22.30 17.11
C SER A 246 -11.59 23.32 16.06
#